data_AF-A0A662U1D2-F1
#
_entry.id   AF-A0A662U1D2-F1
#
_cell.length_a   1.000
_cell.length_b   1.000
_cell.length_c   1.000
_cell.angle_alpha   90.00
_cell.angle_beta   90.00
_cell.angle_gamma   90.00
#
_symmetry.space_group_name_H-M   'P 1'
#
loop_
_entity.id
_entity.type
_entity.pdbx_description
1 polymer ?
#
loop_
_entity_poly.entity_id
_entity_poly.type
_entity_poly.pdbx_seq_one_letter_code
_entity_poly.pdbx_strand_id
1 'polypeptide(L)'
;MNKRGGISSLLTSIRIFLGNPLAKMLLKLASQEVACEYDGNIARKPLIYLALTSLSGERLRCSLHTHFIMELINDIIRVGIGILRGDMEEAKNALKDPAVRRGVSLVFEGIAKYGVTVPQKLPAPFLIVWNFTNMCNMRCKHCYQRAS
;
A
#
# COMPACT_ATOMS: atom_id res chain seq x y z
N MET A 1 21.08 25.79 -14.44
CA MET A 1 20.66 24.50 -13.84
C MET A 1 19.37 24.04 -14.53
N ASN A 2 19.46 23.08 -15.45
CA ASN A 2 18.28 22.60 -16.19
C ASN A 2 17.34 21.85 -15.24
N LYS A 3 16.16 22.40 -14.97
CA LYS A 3 15.08 21.70 -14.27
C LYS A 3 14.64 20.53 -15.15
N ARG A 4 15.01 19.31 -14.76
CA ARG A 4 14.46 18.08 -15.38
C ARG A 4 12.99 17.97 -14.95
N GLY A 5 12.07 18.51 -15.74
CA GLY A 5 10.64 18.27 -15.58
C GLY A 5 10.29 16.83 -15.98
N GLY A 6 9.35 16.21 -15.27
CA GLY A 6 8.78 14.91 -15.64
C GLY A 6 8.74 13.86 -14.51
N ILE A 7 8.16 12.70 -14.82
CA ILE A 7 7.99 11.57 -13.88
C ILE A 7 9.34 11.13 -13.28
N SER A 8 10.43 11.21 -14.04
CA SER A 8 11.77 10.85 -13.58
C SER A 8 12.25 11.70 -12.39
N SER A 9 11.99 13.01 -12.39
CA SER A 9 12.39 13.87 -11.26
C SER A 9 11.49 13.66 -10.06
N LEU A 10 10.19 13.39 -10.26
CA LEU A 10 9.27 13.02 -9.19
C LEU A 10 9.70 11.70 -8.52
N LEU A 11 10.01 10.67 -9.31
CA LEU A 11 10.51 9.39 -8.79
C LEU A 11 11.85 9.54 -8.06
N THR A 12 12.73 10.40 -8.56
CA THR A 12 14.00 10.72 -7.90
C THR A 12 13.76 11.39 -6.55
N SER A 13 12.85 12.37 -6.48
CA SER A 13 12.46 13.04 -5.23
C SER A 13 11.85 12.06 -4.22
N ILE A 14 10.93 11.20 -4.67
CA ILE A 14 10.34 10.14 -3.83
C ILE A 14 11.43 9.19 -3.31
N ARG A 15 12.37 8.80 -4.17
CA ARG A 15 13.47 7.90 -3.79
C ARG A 15 14.38 8.53 -2.74
N ILE A 16 14.68 9.82 -2.86
CA ILE A 16 15.48 10.55 -1.88
C ILE A 16 14.73 10.66 -0.55
N PHE A 17 13.44 10.98 -0.60
CA PHE A 17 12.60 11.11 0.59
C PHE A 17 12.42 9.78 1.34
N LEU A 18 12.01 8.73 0.64
CA LEU A 18 11.78 7.39 1.21
C LEU A 18 13.09 6.63 1.50
N GLY A 19 14.20 7.02 0.87
CA GLY A 19 15.53 6.46 1.11
C GLY A 19 16.22 6.98 2.37
N ASN A 20 15.66 8.00 3.03
CA ASN A 20 16.21 8.56 4.27
C ASN A 20 16.11 7.54 5.43
N PRO A 21 17.16 7.34 6.25
CA PRO A 21 17.12 6.51 7.46
C PRO A 21 15.93 6.78 8.38
N LEU A 22 15.53 8.06 8.52
CA LEU A 22 14.37 8.45 9.34
C LEU A 22 13.06 7.94 8.74
N ALA A 23 12.86 8.13 7.43
CA ALA A 23 11.70 7.60 6.73
C ALA A 23 11.65 6.07 6.82
N LYS A 24 12.80 5.40 6.67
CA LYS A 24 12.90 3.94 6.83
C LYS A 24 12.54 3.49 8.24
N MET A 25 12.95 4.22 9.27
CA MET A 25 12.59 3.95 10.67
C MET A 25 11.09 4.11 10.90
N LEU A 26 10.49 5.22 10.43
CA LEU A 26 9.05 5.44 10.53
C LEU A 26 8.25 4.35 9.82
N LEU A 27 8.68 3.95 8.62
CA LEU A 27 8.06 2.86 7.87
C LEU A 27 8.20 1.52 8.57
N LYS A 28 9.34 1.25 9.23
CA LYS A 28 9.54 0.04 10.02
C LYS A 28 8.61 -0.01 11.22
N LEU A 29 8.40 1.13 11.90
CA LEU A 29 7.42 1.24 12.99
C LEU A 29 5.99 1.04 12.47
N ALA A 30 5.61 1.70 11.38
CA ALA A 30 4.30 1.52 10.75
C ALA A 30 4.05 0.10 10.23
N SER A 31 5.12 -0.66 9.97
CA SER A 31 5.05 -2.06 9.54
C SER A 31 5.10 -3.06 10.71
N GLN A 32 5.17 -2.61 11.96
CA GLN A 32 5.12 -3.51 13.11
C GLN A 32 3.73 -4.12 13.26
N GLU A 33 3.71 -5.40 13.61
CA GLU A 33 2.47 -6.12 13.88
C GLU A 33 1.95 -5.82 15.28
N VAL A 34 0.66 -5.52 15.36
CA VAL A 34 -0.06 -5.37 16.62
C VAL A 34 -1.29 -6.25 16.61
N ALA A 35 -1.68 -6.72 17.79
CA ALA A 35 -2.91 -7.48 17.97
C ALA A 35 -4.07 -6.51 18.18
N CYS A 36 -5.08 -6.60 17.32
CA CYS A 36 -6.34 -5.88 17.46
C CYS A 36 -7.51 -6.82 17.21
N GLU A 37 -8.63 -6.53 17.85
CA GLU A 37 -9.89 -7.18 17.55
C GLU A 37 -10.47 -6.57 16.25
N TYR A 38 -10.58 -7.45 15.26
CA TYR A 38 -11.05 -7.18 13.91
C TYR A 38 -12.11 -8.23 13.58
N ASP A 39 -13.33 -7.79 13.27
CA ASP A 39 -14.45 -8.67 12.92
C ASP A 39 -14.69 -9.79 13.96
N GLY A 40 -14.67 -9.41 15.25
CA GLY A 40 -14.85 -10.32 16.39
C GLY A 40 -13.68 -11.28 16.67
N ASN A 41 -12.60 -11.24 15.87
CA ASN A 41 -11.43 -12.08 16.03
C ASN A 41 -10.19 -11.24 16.36
N ILE A 42 -9.31 -11.77 17.23
CA ILE A 42 -8.02 -11.12 17.51
C ILE A 42 -7.07 -11.45 16.36
N ALA A 43 -6.77 -10.46 15.52
CA ALA A 43 -5.85 -10.59 14.40
C ALA A 43 -4.57 -9.79 14.65
N ARG A 44 -3.42 -10.40 14.32
CA ARG A 44 -2.13 -9.68 14.24
C ARG A 44 -1.91 -9.17 12.83
N LYS A 45 -1.83 -7.85 12.68
CA LYS A 45 -1.64 -7.18 11.39
C LYS A 45 -0.70 -5.98 11.54
N PRO A 46 -0.01 -5.55 10.47
CA PRO A 46 0.78 -4.33 10.48
C PRO A 46 -0.06 -3.09 10.85
N LEU A 47 0.53 -2.14 11.58
CA LEU A 47 -0.15 -0.88 11.95
C LEU A 47 -0.69 -0.13 10.74
N ILE A 48 0.05 -0.08 9.64
CA ILE A 48 -0.40 0.55 8.39
C ILE A 48 -1.65 -0.13 7.81
N TYR A 49 -1.75 -1.46 7.89
CA TYR A 49 -2.92 -2.19 7.42
C TYR A 49 -4.17 -1.87 8.27
N LEU A 50 -3.98 -1.74 9.58
CA LEU A 50 -5.05 -1.37 10.51
C LEU A 50 -5.48 0.09 10.33
N ALA A 51 -4.55 1.02 10.10
CA ALA A 51 -4.89 2.40 9.78
C ALA A 51 -5.73 2.49 8.49
N LEU A 52 -5.32 1.79 7.43
CA LEU A 52 -6.09 1.72 6.17
C LEU A 52 -7.48 1.11 6.35
N THR A 53 -7.60 0.12 7.24
CA THR A 53 -8.88 -0.50 7.62
C THR A 53 -9.76 0.48 8.40
N SER A 54 -9.18 1.23 9.34
CA SER A 54 -9.90 2.29 10.05
C SER A 54 -10.39 3.37 9.08
N LEU A 55 -9.59 3.68 8.05
CA LEU A 55 -9.90 4.70 7.06
C LEU A 55 -11.05 4.28 6.12
N SER A 56 -11.19 2.99 5.82
CA SER A 56 -12.32 2.46 5.02
C SER A 56 -13.66 2.52 5.76
N GLY A 57 -13.65 2.80 7.07
CA GLY A 57 -14.83 2.91 7.93
C GLY A 57 -15.15 1.64 8.71
N GLU A 58 -14.27 0.65 8.72
CA GLU A 58 -14.45 -0.57 9.51
C GLU A 58 -14.13 -0.31 10.99
N ARG A 59 -14.92 -0.92 11.90
CA ARG A 59 -14.74 -0.73 13.34
C ARG A 59 -13.63 -1.66 13.85
N LEU A 60 -12.59 -1.05 14.43
CA LEU A 60 -11.48 -1.74 15.08
C LEU A 60 -11.52 -1.52 16.58
N ARG A 61 -11.24 -2.57 17.35
CA ARG A 61 -10.99 -2.47 18.79
C ARG A 61 -9.53 -2.79 19.06
N CYS A 62 -8.77 -1.76 19.39
CA CYS A 62 -7.33 -1.83 19.63
C CYS A 62 -6.98 -1.21 20.99
N SER A 63 -5.73 -1.38 21.43
CA SER A 63 -5.20 -0.62 22.57
C SER A 63 -5.26 0.89 22.32
N LEU A 64 -5.33 1.69 23.39
CA LEU A 64 -5.35 3.16 23.33
C LEU A 64 -4.16 3.73 22.53
N HIS A 65 -2.95 3.24 22.80
CA HIS A 65 -1.74 3.69 22.08
C HIS A 65 -1.82 3.39 20.59
N THR A 66 -2.32 2.22 20.22
CA THR A 66 -2.52 1.85 18.81
C THR A 66 -3.54 2.76 18.14
N HIS A 67 -4.62 3.11 18.83
CA HIS A 67 -5.64 4.03 18.30
C HIS A 67 -5.05 5.41 17.98
N PHE A 68 -4.24 5.98 18.88
CA PHE A 68 -3.54 7.24 18.62
C PHE A 68 -2.59 7.17 17.42
N ILE A 69 -1.83 6.10 17.29
CA ILE A 69 -0.91 5.92 16.15
C ILE A 69 -1.69 5.78 14.84
N MET A 70 -2.80 5.07 14.83
CA MET A 70 -3.65 4.94 13.64
C MET A 70 -4.21 6.29 13.20
N GLU A 71 -4.65 7.13 14.14
CA GLU A 71 -5.18 8.46 13.81
C GLU A 71 -4.08 9.37 13.22
N LEU A 72 -2.87 9.32 13.78
CA LEU A 72 -1.72 10.03 13.21
C LEU A 72 -1.41 9.56 11.77
N ILE A 73 -1.45 8.26 11.52
CA ILE A 73 -1.24 7.70 10.17
C ILE A 73 -2.36 8.15 9.23
N ASN A 74 -3.61 8.14 9.68
CA ASN A 74 -4.76 8.59 8.88
C ASN A 74 -4.62 10.07 8.48
N ASP A 75 -4.15 10.94 9.38
CA ASP A 75 -3.90 12.34 9.08
C ASP A 75 -2.79 12.51 8.03
N ILE A 76 -1.69 11.76 8.16
CA ILE A 76 -0.62 11.74 7.16
C ILE A 76 -1.16 11.29 5.80
N ILE A 77 -2.02 10.27 5.76
CA ILE A 77 -2.65 9.79 4.52
C ILE A 77 -3.56 10.86 3.92
N ARG A 78 -4.40 11.53 4.72
CA ARG A 78 -5.28 12.63 4.26
C ARG A 78 -4.48 13.78 3.66
N VAL A 79 -3.41 14.19 4.33
CA VAL A 79 -2.49 15.23 3.82
C VAL A 79 -1.85 14.77 2.51
N GLY A 80 -1.39 13.51 2.45
CA GLY A 80 -0.82 12.92 1.23
C GLY A 80 -1.79 12.93 0.05
N ILE A 81 -3.03 12.51 0.25
CA ILE A 81 -4.09 12.52 -0.77
C ILE A 81 -4.37 13.97 -1.22
N GLY A 82 -4.44 14.92 -0.28
CA GLY A 82 -4.65 16.34 -0.59
C GLY A 82 -3.51 16.93 -1.44
N ILE A 83 -2.25 16.63 -1.11
CA ILE A 83 -1.08 17.04 -1.90
C ILE A 83 -1.13 16.46 -3.32
N LEU A 84 -1.57 15.21 -3.44
CA LEU A 84 -1.74 14.52 -4.73
C LEU A 84 -3.01 14.93 -5.48
N ARG A 85 -3.83 15.84 -4.92
CA ARG A 85 -5.14 16.26 -5.45
C ARG A 85 -6.08 15.07 -5.70
N GLY A 86 -5.99 14.03 -4.87
CA GLY A 86 -6.86 12.86 -4.93
C GLY A 86 -8.19 13.09 -4.21
N ASP A 87 -9.20 12.30 -4.57
CA ASP A 87 -10.49 12.26 -3.86
C ASP A 87 -10.41 11.30 -2.66
N MET A 88 -10.74 11.81 -1.48
CA MET A 88 -10.74 11.05 -0.24
C MET A 88 -11.81 9.96 -0.24
N GLU A 89 -12.99 10.22 -0.80
CA GLU A 89 -14.09 9.26 -0.80
C GLU A 89 -13.82 8.12 -1.78
N GLU A 90 -13.21 8.41 -2.92
CA GLU A 90 -12.73 7.38 -3.85
C GLU A 90 -11.64 6.52 -3.20
N ALA A 91 -10.68 7.14 -2.50
CA ALA A 91 -9.64 6.42 -1.77
C ALA A 91 -10.24 5.50 -0.69
N LYS A 92 -11.21 5.98 0.11
CA LYS A 92 -11.91 5.15 1.10
C LYS A 92 -12.64 3.98 0.45
N ASN A 93 -13.32 4.23 -0.67
CA ASN A 93 -14.03 3.19 -1.41
C ASN A 93 -13.08 2.12 -1.95
N ALA A 94 -11.91 2.51 -2.47
CA ALA A 94 -10.88 1.56 -2.91
C ALA A 94 -10.33 0.72 -1.74
N LEU A 95 -10.17 1.32 -0.55
CA LEU A 95 -9.68 0.63 0.64
C LEU A 95 -10.68 -0.36 1.26
N LYS A 96 -11.96 -0.35 0.84
CA LYS A 96 -12.91 -1.39 1.26
C LYS A 96 -12.45 -2.78 0.81
N ASP A 97 -11.81 -2.88 -0.36
CA ASP A 97 -11.22 -4.14 -0.83
C ASP A 97 -10.01 -4.55 0.03
N PRO A 98 -10.05 -5.71 0.73
CA PRO A 98 -8.92 -6.22 1.49
C PRO A 98 -7.65 -6.43 0.66
N ALA A 99 -7.77 -6.74 -0.63
CA ALA A 99 -6.63 -6.93 -1.54
C ALA A 99 -5.86 -5.62 -1.75
N VAL A 100 -6.57 -4.49 -1.87
CA VAL A 100 -5.97 -3.16 -1.98
C VAL A 100 -5.22 -2.81 -0.69
N ARG A 101 -5.86 -2.98 0.47
CA ARG A 101 -5.22 -2.76 1.78
C ARG A 101 -3.96 -3.60 1.95
N ARG A 102 -4.03 -4.88 1.56
CA ARG A 102 -2.90 -5.81 1.59
C ARG A 102 -1.77 -5.37 0.66
N GLY A 103 -2.10 -4.96 -0.56
CA GLY A 103 -1.14 -4.45 -1.54
C GLY A 103 -0.37 -3.23 -1.01
N VAL A 104 -1.09 -2.23 -0.51
CA VAL A 104 -0.49 -1.02 0.05
C VAL A 104 0.41 -1.35 1.25
N SER A 105 -0.09 -2.18 2.19
CA SER A 105 0.69 -2.60 3.36
C SER A 105 2.00 -3.32 2.96
N LEU A 106 1.95 -4.21 1.98
CA LEU A 106 3.13 -4.96 1.51
C LEU A 106 4.14 -4.07 0.78
N VAL A 107 3.67 -3.04 0.06
CA VAL A 107 4.54 -2.04 -0.56
C VAL A 107 5.31 -1.27 0.51
N PHE A 108 4.64 -0.77 1.54
CA PHE A 108 5.29 -0.07 2.65
C PHE A 108 6.28 -0.96 3.41
N GLU A 109 5.90 -2.21 3.66
CA GLU A 109 6.79 -3.19 4.28
C GLU A 109 8.02 -3.49 3.40
N GLY A 110 7.82 -3.60 2.08
CA GLY A 110 8.90 -3.76 1.10
C GLY A 110 9.87 -2.58 1.11
N ILE A 111 9.36 -1.35 1.17
CA ILE A 111 10.19 -0.15 1.28
C ILE A 111 10.92 -0.12 2.64
N ALA A 112 10.26 -0.50 3.73
CA ALA A 112 10.87 -0.58 5.05
C ALA A 112 12.03 -1.59 5.10
N LYS A 113 11.88 -2.75 4.45
CA LYS A 113 12.89 -3.81 4.41
C LYS A 113 14.02 -3.48 3.41
N TYR A 114 13.67 -3.25 2.16
CA TYR A 114 14.60 -3.22 1.03
C TYR A 114 14.91 -1.81 0.51
N GLY A 115 14.18 -0.79 0.96
CA GLY A 115 14.20 0.54 0.36
C GLY A 115 13.44 0.58 -0.97
N VAL A 116 13.55 1.71 -1.67
CA VAL A 116 12.97 1.89 -3.00
C VAL A 116 13.87 1.19 -4.04
N THR A 117 13.38 0.12 -4.66
CA THR A 117 14.12 -0.69 -5.64
C THR A 117 13.42 -0.67 -7.01
N VAL A 118 14.19 -0.90 -8.08
CA VAL A 118 13.66 -1.04 -9.45
C VAL A 118 14.17 -2.36 -10.03
N PRO A 119 13.30 -3.35 -10.34
CA PRO A 119 11.87 -3.42 -9.99
C PRO A 119 11.64 -3.44 -8.47
N GLN A 120 10.43 -3.08 -8.03
CA GLN A 120 10.11 -3.02 -6.60
C GLN A 120 10.07 -4.43 -6.00
N LYS A 121 10.92 -4.68 -5.00
CA LYS A 121 10.94 -5.94 -4.24
C LYS A 121 9.84 -5.91 -3.18
N LEU A 122 9.03 -6.95 -3.14
CA LEU A 122 7.94 -7.13 -2.18
C LEU A 122 8.21 -8.35 -1.31
N PRO A 123 7.91 -8.30 0.00
CA PRO A 123 8.16 -9.43 0.91
C PRO A 123 7.21 -10.61 0.69
N ALA A 124 6.03 -10.37 0.12
CA ALA A 124 5.04 -11.39 -0.22
C ALA A 124 4.22 -10.96 -1.44
N PRO A 125 3.62 -11.91 -2.18
CA PRO A 125 2.64 -11.57 -3.21
C PRO A 125 1.36 -11.01 -2.56
N PHE A 126 0.86 -9.91 -3.12
CA PHE A 126 -0.39 -9.28 -2.68
C PHE A 126 -1.62 -9.68 -3.51
N LEU A 127 -1.41 -10.06 -4.78
CA LEU A 127 -2.43 -10.53 -5.71
C LEU A 127 -1.95 -11.80 -6.38
N ILE A 128 -2.84 -12.80 -6.45
CA ILE A 128 -2.61 -14.05 -7.19
C ILE A 128 -3.61 -14.04 -8.33
N VAL A 129 -3.11 -14.01 -9.56
CA VAL A 129 -3.94 -14.13 -10.76
C VAL A 129 -3.88 -15.57 -11.22
N TRP A 130 -5.03 -16.24 -11.21
CA TRP A 130 -5.16 -17.62 -11.70
C TRP A 130 -5.80 -17.61 -13.08
N ASN A 131 -5.05 -18.03 -14.10
CA ASN A 131 -5.61 -18.33 -15.42
C ASN A 131 -6.29 -19.71 -15.38
N PHE A 132 -7.62 -19.75 -15.26
CA PHE A 132 -8.39 -21.00 -15.24
C PHE A 132 -8.42 -21.71 -16.59
N THR A 133 -8.47 -20.94 -17.67
CA THR A 133 -8.40 -21.45 -19.05
C THR A 133 -7.57 -20.51 -19.90
N ASN A 134 -6.83 -21.08 -20.85
CA ASN A 134 -6.14 -20.33 -21.90
C ASN A 134 -6.87 -20.43 -23.25
N MET A 135 -8.09 -21.00 -23.30
CA MET A 135 -8.89 -21.09 -24.52
C MET A 135 -9.49 -19.71 -24.85
N CYS A 136 -9.12 -19.14 -26.01
CA CYS A 136 -9.66 -17.87 -26.49
C CYS A 136 -10.05 -17.99 -27.98
N ASN A 137 -11.15 -17.35 -28.40
CA ASN A 137 -11.60 -17.35 -29.80
C ASN A 137 -10.94 -16.25 -30.67
N MET A 138 -10.12 -15.37 -30.06
CA MET A 138 -9.47 -14.26 -30.74
C MET A 138 -8.02 -14.60 -31.12
N ARG A 139 -7.56 -14.15 -32.31
CA ARG A 139 -6.21 -14.40 -32.83
C ARG A 139 -5.32 -13.15 -32.74
N CYS A 140 -5.02 -12.73 -31.50
CA CYS A 140 -4.29 -11.48 -31.25
C CYS A 140 -2.76 -11.64 -31.45
N LYS A 141 -2.13 -10.71 -32.17
CA LYS A 141 -0.67 -10.74 -32.48
C LYS A 141 0.26 -10.75 -31.25
N HIS A 142 -0.18 -10.17 -30.13
CA HIS A 142 0.64 -9.97 -28.93
C HIS A 142 0.04 -10.63 -27.67
N CYS A 143 -0.92 -11.54 -27.83
CA CYS A 143 -1.51 -12.24 -26.68
C CYS A 143 -0.72 -13.51 -26.36
N TYR A 144 -0.34 -13.68 -25.09
CA TYR A 144 0.29 -14.91 -24.62
C TYR A 144 -0.73 -16.04 -24.39
N GLN A 145 -2.02 -15.70 -24.23
CA GLN A 145 -3.10 -16.67 -24.12
C GLN A 145 -3.42 -17.20 -25.52
N ARG A 146 -3.12 -18.48 -25.75
CA ARG A 146 -3.19 -19.10 -27.07
C ARG A 146 -4.63 -19.25 -27.57
N ALA A 147 -4.92 -18.60 -28.70
CA ALA A 147 -5.28 -19.36 -29.89
C ALA A 147 -4.10 -19.28 -30.86
N SER A 148 -3.32 -20.36 -30.93
CA SER A 148 -2.43 -20.62 -32.07
C SER A 148 -3.25 -20.78 -33.35
#